data_AF-M6Y9R1-F1
#
_entry.id   AF-M6Y9R1-F1
#
_cell.length_a   1.000
_cell.length_b   1.000
_cell.length_c   1.000
_cell.angle_alpha   90.00
_cell.angle_beta   90.00
_cell.angle_gamma   90.00
#
_symmetry.space_group_name_H-M   'P 1'
#
loop_
_entity.id
_entity.type
_entity.pdbx_description
1 polymer ?
#
loop_
_entity_poly.entity_id
_entity_poly.type
_entity_poly.pdbx_seq_one_letter_code
_entity_poly.pdbx_strand_id
1 'polypeptide(L)'
;MRSLCIEEEYRKKKIGISLYKKITAYAHAKRIKELYLLTTTADKYFNRLGFEIVNRLTAPDLIKMSLEFKDYCPSSAVFMKLSLDCAI
;
A
#
# COMPACT_ATOMS: atom_id res chain seq x y z
N MET A 1 1.80 2.78 -2.76
CA MET A 1 0.38 3.12 -2.96
C MET A 1 0.04 4.25 -2.00
N ARG A 2 -0.66 5.28 -2.49
CA ARG A 2 -1.06 6.44 -1.67
C ARG A 2 -2.49 6.87 -2.00
N SER A 3 -3.13 7.51 -1.04
CA SER A 3 -4.45 8.18 -1.18
C SER A 3 -5.58 7.30 -1.74
N LEU A 4 -5.55 5.98 -1.48
CA LEU A 4 -6.66 5.10 -1.83
C LEU A 4 -7.77 5.23 -0.79
N CYS A 5 -8.92 5.78 -1.20
CA CYS A 5 -10.09 5.93 -0.33
C CYS A 5 -11.35 5.50 -1.07
N ILE A 6 -12.31 4.95 -0.33
CA ILE A 6 -13.67 4.69 -0.79
C ILE A 6 -14.61 5.45 0.14
N GLU A 7 -15.45 6.28 -0.45
CA GLU A 7 -16.53 6.96 0.25
C GLU A 7 -17.43 5.96 0.97
N GLU A 8 -17.92 6.34 2.16
CA GLU A 8 -18.50 5.40 3.10
C GLU A 8 -19.70 4.61 2.55
N GLU A 9 -20.58 5.29 1.82
CA GLU A 9 -21.76 4.72 1.16
C GLU A 9 -21.42 3.63 0.11
N TYR A 10 -20.18 3.63 -0.36
CA TYR A 10 -19.69 2.72 -1.39
C TYR A 10 -18.77 1.62 -0.85
N ARG A 11 -18.49 1.61 0.47
CA ARG A 11 -17.68 0.55 1.11
C ARG A 11 -18.41 -0.80 1.08
N LYS A 12 -17.65 -1.89 1.26
CA LYS A 12 -18.13 -3.31 1.23
C LYS A 12 -18.75 -3.78 -0.10
N LYS A 13 -18.83 -2.92 -1.13
CA LYS A 13 -19.27 -3.27 -2.49
C LYS A 13 -18.15 -3.78 -3.41
N LYS A 14 -17.04 -4.29 -2.83
CA LYS A 14 -15.82 -4.74 -3.54
C LYS A 14 -15.11 -3.71 -4.43
N ILE A 15 -15.51 -2.43 -4.40
CA ILE A 15 -14.90 -1.35 -5.20
C ILE A 15 -13.40 -1.19 -4.87
N GLY A 16 -13.04 -1.19 -3.59
CA GLY A 16 -11.62 -1.12 -3.19
C GLY A 16 -10.76 -2.26 -3.76
N ILE A 17 -11.31 -3.47 -3.84
CA ILE A 17 -10.62 -4.62 -4.46
C ILE A 17 -10.47 -4.39 -5.98
N SER A 18 -11.49 -3.85 -6.63
CA SER A 18 -11.40 -3.52 -8.06
C SER A 18 -10.34 -2.45 -8.34
N LEU A 19 -10.24 -1.41 -7.50
CA LEU A 19 -9.19 -0.38 -7.63
C LEU A 19 -7.81 -0.99 -7.36
N TYR A 20 -7.69 -1.80 -6.31
CA TYR A 20 -6.46 -2.51 -5.99
C TYR A 20 -5.95 -3.33 -7.17
N LYS A 21 -6.81 -4.18 -7.76
CA LYS A 21 -6.45 -5.01 -8.93
C LYS A 21 -5.96 -4.18 -10.12
N LYS A 22 -6.59 -3.03 -10.39
CA LYS A 22 -6.16 -2.14 -11.47
C LYS A 22 -4.78 -1.54 -11.18
N ILE A 23 -4.54 -1.11 -9.94
CA ILE A 23 -3.25 -0.53 -9.54
C ILE A 23 -2.13 -1.57 -9.59
N THR A 24 -2.37 -2.79 -9.10
CA THR A 24 -1.35 -3.85 -9.14
C THR A 24 -1.08 -4.33 -10.56
N ALA A 25 -2.11 -4.49 -11.39
CA ALA A 25 -1.94 -4.80 -12.81
C ALA A 25 -1.10 -3.74 -13.53
N TYR A 26 -1.36 -2.46 -13.26
CA TYR A 26 -0.53 -1.37 -13.78
C TYR A 26 0.93 -1.46 -13.28
N ALA A 27 1.13 -1.74 -12.00
CA ALA A 27 2.46 -1.90 -11.42
C ALA A 27 3.24 -3.07 -12.05
N HIS A 28 2.59 -4.22 -12.23
CA HIS A 28 3.16 -5.37 -12.95
C HIS A 28 3.55 -5.01 -14.39
N ALA A 29 2.67 -4.32 -15.13
CA ALA A 29 2.97 -3.88 -16.50
C ALA A 29 4.19 -2.94 -16.56
N LYS A 30 4.45 -2.19 -15.47
CA LYS A 30 5.63 -1.34 -15.31
C LYS A 30 6.84 -2.08 -14.71
N ARG A 31 6.77 -3.39 -14.53
CA ARG A 31 7.82 -4.23 -13.91
C ARG A 31 8.24 -3.74 -12.52
N ILE A 32 7.30 -3.15 -11.79
CA ILE A 32 7.49 -2.79 -10.39
C ILE A 32 7.48 -4.08 -9.59
N LYS A 33 8.53 -4.29 -8.80
CA LYS A 33 8.69 -5.50 -7.97
C LYS A 33 8.03 -5.40 -6.61
N GLU A 34 7.94 -4.20 -6.07
CA GLU A 34 7.47 -4.00 -4.70
C GLU A 34 6.60 -2.75 -4.61
N LEU A 35 5.52 -2.86 -3.86
CA LEU A 35 4.69 -1.73 -3.48
C LEU A 35 4.77 -1.50 -1.98
N TYR A 36 4.85 -0.24 -1.60
CA TYR A 36 4.93 0.20 -0.21
C TYR A 36 3.74 1.10 0.13
N LEU A 37 3.28 1.05 1.37
CA LEU A 37 2.27 1.99 1.88
C LEU A 37 2.48 2.28 3.37
N LEU A 38 1.91 3.40 3.80
CA LEU A 38 1.76 3.78 5.20
C LEU A 38 0.27 3.87 5.50
N THR A 39 -0.16 3.33 6.65
CA THR A 39 -1.55 3.42 7.09
C THR A 39 -1.67 3.46 8.60
N THR A 40 -2.64 4.22 9.11
CA THR A 40 -2.97 4.25 10.54
C THR A 40 -4.20 3.42 10.89
N THR A 41 -5.08 3.12 9.91
CA THR A 41 -6.41 2.52 10.18
C THR A 41 -6.80 1.38 9.23
N ALA A 42 -6.03 1.16 8.15
CA ALA A 42 -6.40 0.21 7.10
C ALA A 42 -5.42 -0.98 6.97
N ASP A 43 -4.57 -1.20 7.97
CA ASP A 43 -3.60 -2.30 8.02
C ASP A 43 -4.25 -3.67 7.80
N LYS A 44 -5.35 -3.98 8.51
CA LYS A 44 -6.10 -5.24 8.36
C LYS A 44 -6.77 -5.40 7.00
N TYR A 45 -7.05 -4.30 6.31
CA TYR A 45 -7.59 -4.35 4.95
C TYR A 45 -6.49 -4.72 3.96
N PHE A 46 -5.35 -4.03 4.01
CA PHE A 46 -4.22 -4.29 3.13
C PHE A 46 -3.55 -5.64 3.40
N ASN A 47 -3.55 -6.11 4.64
CA ASN A 47 -3.04 -7.44 4.97
C ASN A 47 -3.81 -8.56 4.24
N ARG A 48 -5.14 -8.45 4.14
CA ARG A 48 -5.97 -9.38 3.34
C ARG A 48 -5.70 -9.30 1.84
N LEU A 49 -5.09 -8.21 1.37
CA LEU A 49 -4.70 -8.03 -0.02
C LEU A 49 -3.27 -8.53 -0.30
N GLY A 50 -2.59 -9.10 0.70
CA GLY A 50 -1.24 -9.65 0.59
C GLY A 50 -0.13 -8.70 1.05
N PHE A 51 -0.46 -7.52 1.60
CA PHE A 51 0.57 -6.68 2.21
C PHE A 51 1.01 -7.25 3.56
N GLU A 52 2.30 -7.18 3.80
CA GLU A 52 2.93 -7.58 5.05
C GLU A 52 3.37 -6.34 5.82
N ILE A 53 3.21 -6.37 7.14
CA ILE A 53 3.76 -5.34 8.02
C ILE A 53 5.28 -5.54 8.05
N VAL A 54 6.02 -4.50 7.72
CA VAL A 54 7.49 -4.52 7.71
C VAL A 54 8.02 -3.41 8.61
N ASN A 55 9.23 -3.60 9.13
CA ASN A 55 9.86 -2.58 9.96
C ASN A 55 10.07 -1.31 9.12
N ARG A 56 9.61 -0.16 9.60
CA ARG A 56 9.78 1.13 8.94
C ARG A 56 11.25 1.43 8.61
N LEU A 57 12.19 0.96 9.42
CA LEU A 57 13.63 1.13 9.19
C LEU A 57 14.15 0.40 7.95
N THR A 58 13.46 -0.64 7.48
CA THR A 58 13.84 -1.40 6.26
C THR A 58 13.27 -0.79 4.98
N ALA A 59 12.57 0.34 5.07
CA ALA A 59 12.11 1.07 3.89
C ALA A 59 13.30 1.42 2.97
N PRO A 60 13.16 1.26 1.64
CA PRO A 60 14.16 1.75 0.70
C PRO A 60 14.41 3.25 0.86
N ASP A 61 15.63 3.72 0.60
CA ASP A 61 16.00 5.13 0.84
C ASP A 61 15.14 6.11 0.02
N LEU A 62 14.77 5.73 -1.20
CA LEU A 62 13.82 6.50 -2.03
C LEU A 62 12.45 6.67 -1.37
N ILE A 63 11.99 5.67 -0.61
CA ILE A 63 10.74 5.73 0.16
C ILE A 63 10.94 6.57 1.42
N LYS A 64 12.06 6.41 2.13
CA LYS A 64 12.43 7.22 3.31
C LYS A 64 12.54 8.71 2.99
N MET A 65 12.94 9.05 1.75
CA MET A 65 13.06 10.42 1.29
C MET A 65 11.71 11.08 0.96
N SER A 66 10.63 10.31 0.83
CA SER A 66 9.31 10.85 0.50
C SER A 66 8.71 11.66 1.66
N LEU A 67 7.97 12.72 1.32
CA LEU A 67 7.27 13.55 2.30
C LEU A 67 6.23 12.75 3.11
N GLU A 68 5.63 11.72 2.52
CA GLU A 68 4.71 10.81 3.24
C GLU A 68 5.42 10.09 4.38
N PHE A 69 6.69 9.73 4.17
CA PHE A 69 7.48 9.02 5.17
C PHE A 69 8.10 9.96 6.21
N LYS A 70 8.38 11.21 5.85
CA LYS A 70 9.01 12.20 6.73
C LYS A 70 8.00 13.01 7.55
N ASP A 71 6.98 13.56 6.90
CA ASP A 71 6.25 14.71 7.44
C ASP A 71 4.74 14.47 7.55
N TYR A 72 4.14 13.71 6.63
CA TYR A 72 2.66 13.58 6.61
C TYR A 72 2.11 12.41 7.41
N CYS A 73 2.89 11.36 7.64
CA CYS A 73 2.43 10.18 8.37
C CYS A 73 3.11 10.10 9.74
N PRO A 74 2.35 10.06 10.85
CA PRO A 74 2.93 9.99 12.18
C PRO A 74 3.84 8.76 12.30
N SER A 75 4.77 8.80 13.26
CA SER A 75 5.63 7.64 13.57
C SER A 75 4.81 6.38 13.89
N SER A 76 3.56 6.55 14.36
CA SER A 76 2.59 5.49 14.65
C SER A 76 1.99 4.81 13.42
N ALA A 77 2.20 5.34 12.21
CA ALA A 77 1.70 4.69 11.00
C ALA A 77 2.41 3.37 10.72
N VAL A 78 1.63 2.36 10.40
CA VAL A 78 2.09 1.02 10.04
C VAL A 78 2.66 1.07 8.62
N PHE A 79 3.92 0.67 8.47
CA PHE A 79 4.58 0.52 7.18
C PHE A 79 4.35 -0.89 6.65
N MET A 80 3.85 -1.00 5.41
CA MET A 80 3.54 -2.29 4.81
C MET A 80 4.15 -2.41 3.42
N LYS A 81 4.51 -3.64 3.05
CA LYS A 81 5.10 -4.01 1.77
C LYS A 81 4.29 -5.10 1.09
N LEU A 82 4.16 -5.02 -0.23
CA LEU A 82 3.67 -6.10 -1.08
C LEU A 82 4.75 -6.42 -2.11
N SER A 83 5.13 -7.70 -2.21
CA SER A 83 5.93 -8.18 -3.33
C SER A 83 5.02 -8.53 -4.51
N LEU A 84 5.42 -8.05 -5.69
CA LEU A 84 4.81 -8.33 -6.98
C LEU A 84 5.65 -9.31 -7.80
N ASP A 85 6.69 -9.92 -7.21
CA ASP A 85 7.60 -10.84 -7.90
C ASP A 85 6.97 -12.19 -8.26
N CYS A 86 5.73 -12.45 -7.84
CA CYS A 86 4.93 -13.57 -8.32
C CYS A 86 3.80 -13.06 -9.23
N ALA A 87 3.98 -13.22 -10.54
CA ALA A 87 2.84 -13.35 -11.43
C ALA A 87 2.17 -14.70 -11.13
N ILE A 88 0.88 -14.68 -10.80
CA ILE A 88 0.01 -15.86 -10.91
C ILE A 88 -0.49 -15.91 -12.36
#